data_AF-A0A7K3NSX7-F1
#
_entry.id   AF-A0A7K3NSX7-F1
#
_cell.length_a   1.000
_cell.length_b   1.000
_cell.length_c   1.000
_cell.angle_alpha   90.00
_cell.angle_beta   90.00
_cell.angle_gamma   90.00
#
_symmetry.space_group_name_H-M   'P 1'
#
loop_
_entity.id
_entity.type
_entity.pdbx_description
1 polymer ?
#
loop_
_entity_poly.entity_id
_entity_poly.type
_entity_poly.pdbx_seq_one_letter_code
_entity_poly.pdbx_strand_id
1 'polypeptide(L)'
;MKKPLALFVMACLALSQALPAQASARHFRSSHDHFTEYAAMASDLFLSADDPAEKNTLGLLAASSSFYAERAYLVMQLTDILENMKEASDVDYVEKRIQDIKQFVLEVIRSEIKRVGDLAMSQENPDIKTVGNLIVNELRVFERNTGNL
;
A
#
# COMPACT_ATOMS: atom_id res chain seq x y z
N MET A 1 51.29 0.87 7.81
CA MET A 1 50.07 0.02 7.84
C MET A 1 48.85 0.92 7.96
N LYS A 2 48.12 1.20 6.86
CA LYS A 2 46.91 2.06 6.85
C LYS A 2 45.81 1.47 5.94
N LYS A 3 45.43 0.21 6.19
CA LYS A 3 44.41 -0.51 5.39
C LYS A 3 43.08 -0.86 6.10
N PRO A 4 42.87 -0.71 7.42
CA PRO A 4 41.61 -1.18 8.04
C PRO A 4 40.42 -0.24 7.79
N LEU A 5 40.65 1.07 7.64
CA LEU A 5 39.57 2.05 7.49
C LEU A 5 38.89 1.96 6.11
N ALA A 6 39.66 1.71 5.05
CA ALA A 6 39.12 1.60 3.69
C ALA A 6 38.24 0.35 3.49
N LEU A 7 38.57 -0.75 4.18
CA LEU A 7 37.77 -1.98 4.17
C LEU A 7 36.45 -1.81 4.92
N PHE A 8 36.45 -1.05 6.03
CA PHE A 8 35.23 -0.77 6.80
C PHE A 8 34.27 0.16 6.03
N VAL A 9 34.80 1.20 5.35
CA VAL A 9 33.98 2.11 4.52
C VAL A 9 33.38 1.38 3.32
N MET A 10 34.12 0.48 2.66
CA MET A 10 33.55 -0.34 1.58
C MET A 10 32.51 -1.35 2.08
N ALA A 11 32.68 -1.93 3.27
CA ALA A 11 31.67 -2.80 3.87
C ALA A 11 30.38 -2.05 4.23
N CYS A 12 30.46 -0.82 4.76
CA CYS A 12 29.30 0.03 5.01
C CYS A 12 28.59 0.47 3.72
N LEU A 13 29.34 0.77 2.66
CA LEU A 13 28.76 1.12 1.35
C LEU A 13 28.08 -0.09 0.69
N ALA A 14 28.66 -1.29 0.79
CA ALA A 14 28.05 -2.53 0.28
C ALA A 14 26.77 -2.92 1.03
N LEU A 15 26.73 -2.72 2.36
CA LEU A 15 25.54 -2.96 3.17
C LEU A 15 24.42 -1.95 2.89
N SER A 16 24.75 -0.72 2.48
CA SER A 16 23.74 0.30 2.17
C SER A 16 22.99 0.08 0.85
N GLN A 17 23.50 -0.78 -0.04
CA GLN A 17 22.89 -1.02 -1.36
C GLN A 17 22.02 -2.27 -1.45
N ALA A 18 22.01 -3.13 -0.43
CA ALA A 18 21.26 -4.39 -0.44
C ALA A 18 19.96 -4.39 0.39
N LEU A 19 19.65 -3.27 1.08
CA LEU A 19 18.61 -3.24 2.11
C LEU A 19 17.21 -2.73 1.73
N PRO A 20 16.91 -2.08 0.58
CA PRO A 20 15.56 -1.54 0.38
C PRO A 20 14.50 -2.63 0.15
N ALA A 21 14.90 -3.81 -0.33
CA ALA A 21 13.95 -4.89 -0.61
C ALA A 21 13.50 -5.63 0.66
N GLN A 22 14.37 -5.84 1.65
CA GLN A 22 14.21 -6.88 2.69
C GLN A 22 13.17 -6.59 3.80
N ALA A 23 12.32 -5.57 3.63
CA ALA A 23 11.20 -5.28 4.53
C ALA A 23 9.95 -4.82 3.77
N SER A 24 9.97 -4.88 2.44
CA SER A 24 8.94 -4.30 1.57
C SER A 24 7.63 -5.05 1.72
N ALA A 25 7.67 -6.40 1.70
CA ALA A 25 6.48 -7.23 1.84
C ALA A 25 5.71 -6.97 3.14
N ARG A 26 6.41 -6.73 4.26
CA ARG A 26 5.77 -6.43 5.56
C ARG A 26 4.94 -5.16 5.52
N HIS A 27 5.40 -4.13 4.81
CA HIS A 27 4.66 -2.87 4.70
C HIS A 27 3.34 -3.05 3.94
N PHE A 28 3.36 -3.85 2.87
CA PHE A 28 2.16 -4.17 2.10
C PHE A 28 1.20 -5.11 2.83
N ARG A 29 1.73 -6.01 3.69
CA ARG A 29 0.89 -6.78 4.61
C ARG A 29 0.08 -5.87 5.53
N SER A 30 0.72 -4.89 6.15
CA SER A 30 0.01 -3.95 7.04
C SER A 30 -1.07 -3.18 6.29
N SER A 31 -0.81 -2.72 5.07
CA SER A 31 -1.82 -2.05 4.26
C SER A 31 -2.97 -2.99 3.88
N HIS A 32 -2.69 -4.25 3.55
CA HIS A 32 -3.72 -5.26 3.31
C HIS A 32 -4.65 -5.41 4.52
N ASP A 33 -4.07 -5.64 5.71
CA ASP A 33 -4.82 -5.84 6.93
C ASP A 33 -5.70 -4.62 7.27
N HIS A 34 -5.14 -3.41 7.18
CA HIS A 34 -5.87 -2.16 7.41
C HIS A 34 -7.00 -1.95 6.41
N PHE A 35 -6.76 -2.15 5.10
CA PHE A 35 -7.80 -2.01 4.10
C PHE A 35 -8.93 -3.03 4.28
N THR A 36 -8.62 -4.26 4.65
CA THR A 36 -9.62 -5.27 5.00
C THR A 36 -10.45 -4.85 6.21
N GLU A 37 -9.82 -4.32 7.24
CA GLU A 37 -10.50 -3.78 8.42
C GLU A 37 -11.44 -2.61 8.05
N TYR A 38 -10.96 -1.65 7.27
CA TYR A 38 -11.77 -0.49 6.87
C TYR A 38 -12.92 -0.86 5.93
N ALA A 39 -12.73 -1.86 5.07
CA ALA A 39 -13.81 -2.42 4.25
C ALA A 39 -14.93 -3.01 5.11
N ALA A 40 -14.57 -3.74 6.18
CA ALA A 40 -15.53 -4.28 7.13
C ALA A 40 -16.25 -3.15 7.88
N MET A 41 -15.52 -2.16 8.41
CA MET A 41 -16.12 -1.00 9.08
C MET A 41 -17.12 -0.26 8.19
N ALA A 42 -16.76 0.02 6.93
CA ALA A 42 -17.66 0.67 5.98
C ALA A 42 -18.89 -0.19 5.67
N SER A 43 -18.73 -1.51 5.60
CA SER A 43 -19.84 -2.45 5.37
C SER A 43 -20.79 -2.54 6.56
N ASP A 44 -20.27 -2.54 7.78
CA ASP A 44 -21.09 -2.58 9.00
C ASP A 44 -21.92 -1.30 9.16
N LEU A 45 -21.29 -0.15 8.87
CA LEU A 45 -22.00 1.13 8.80
C LEU A 45 -23.03 1.13 7.68
N PHE A 46 -22.72 0.56 6.51
CA PHE A 46 -23.66 0.46 5.39
C PHE A 46 -24.94 -0.28 5.77
N LEU A 47 -24.79 -1.40 6.50
CA LEU A 47 -25.92 -2.20 6.95
C LEU A 47 -26.76 -1.49 8.00
N SER A 48 -26.15 -0.60 8.77
CA SER A 48 -26.78 0.13 9.88
C SER A 48 -27.37 1.49 9.46
N ALA A 49 -26.96 2.04 8.32
CA ALA A 49 -27.46 3.30 7.82
C ALA A 49 -28.93 3.17 7.34
N ASP A 50 -29.70 4.24 7.49
CA ASP A 50 -31.06 4.32 6.94
C ASP A 50 -31.12 5.21 5.69
N ASP A 51 -30.23 6.21 5.59
CA ASP A 51 -30.18 7.12 4.44
C ASP A 51 -29.54 6.45 3.21
N PRO A 52 -30.24 6.38 2.06
CA PRO A 52 -29.66 5.90 0.82
C PRO A 52 -28.38 6.63 0.36
N ALA A 53 -28.25 7.93 0.64
CA ALA A 53 -27.05 8.67 0.25
C ALA A 53 -25.81 8.24 1.05
N GLU A 54 -25.97 8.05 2.37
CA GLU A 54 -24.94 7.48 3.24
C GLU A 54 -24.57 6.06 2.80
N LYS A 55 -25.56 5.21 2.49
CA LYS A 55 -25.33 3.85 1.97
C LYS A 55 -24.50 3.86 0.69
N ASN A 56 -24.81 4.73 -0.25
CA ASN A 56 -24.03 4.82 -1.48
C ASN A 56 -22.58 5.21 -1.20
N THR A 57 -22.35 6.15 -0.29
CA THR A 57 -20.99 6.55 0.10
C THR A 57 -20.25 5.39 0.77
N LEU A 58 -20.87 4.74 1.75
CA LEU A 58 -20.28 3.62 2.48
C LEU A 58 -19.99 2.42 1.57
N GLY A 59 -20.88 2.13 0.61
CA GLY A 59 -20.64 1.11 -0.41
C GLY A 59 -19.41 1.42 -1.27
N LEU A 60 -19.22 2.69 -1.67
CA LEU A 60 -18.03 3.11 -2.40
C LEU A 60 -16.75 3.03 -1.55
N LEU A 61 -16.82 3.40 -0.27
CA LEU A 61 -15.70 3.29 0.67
C LEU A 61 -15.30 1.82 0.91
N ALA A 62 -16.28 0.93 1.09
CA ALA A 62 -16.05 -0.50 1.25
C ALA A 62 -15.44 -1.13 -0.02
N ALA A 63 -15.96 -0.75 -1.20
CA ALA A 63 -15.45 -1.22 -2.48
C ALA A 63 -14.01 -0.74 -2.73
N SER A 64 -13.73 0.54 -2.51
CA SER A 64 -12.37 1.09 -2.66
C SER A 64 -11.39 0.40 -1.70
N SER A 65 -11.76 0.24 -0.43
CA SER A 65 -10.92 -0.45 0.56
C SER A 65 -10.65 -1.89 0.16
N SER A 66 -11.67 -2.66 -0.23
CA SER A 66 -11.49 -4.05 -0.66
C SER A 66 -10.57 -4.18 -1.87
N PHE A 67 -10.73 -3.29 -2.86
CA PHE A 67 -9.90 -3.25 -4.05
C PHE A 67 -8.43 -2.97 -3.72
N TYR A 68 -8.15 -2.06 -2.80
CA TYR A 68 -6.77 -1.79 -2.38
C TYR A 68 -6.20 -2.82 -1.40
N ALA A 69 -7.05 -3.54 -0.64
CA ALA A 69 -6.62 -4.71 0.13
C ALA A 69 -6.08 -5.81 -0.80
N GLU A 70 -6.78 -6.09 -1.91
CA GLU A 70 -6.34 -7.06 -2.91
C GLU A 70 -5.04 -6.63 -3.59
N ARG A 71 -4.93 -5.34 -3.97
CA ARG A 71 -3.69 -4.81 -4.56
C ARG A 71 -2.51 -4.90 -3.59
N ALA A 72 -2.70 -4.52 -2.33
CA ALA A 72 -1.66 -4.61 -1.31
C ALA A 72 -1.22 -6.07 -1.10
N TYR A 73 -2.16 -7.02 -1.09
CA TYR A 73 -1.85 -8.44 -1.02
C TYR A 73 -1.01 -8.92 -2.21
N LEU A 74 -1.36 -8.54 -3.44
CA LEU A 74 -0.62 -8.94 -4.63
C LEU A 74 0.80 -8.37 -4.63
N VAL A 75 0.96 -7.09 -4.28
CA VAL A 75 2.30 -6.47 -4.17
C VAL A 75 3.11 -7.11 -3.05
N MET A 76 2.50 -7.43 -1.91
CA MET A 76 3.12 -8.18 -0.82
C MET A 76 3.65 -9.54 -1.31
N GLN A 77 2.84 -10.32 -2.03
CA GLN A 77 3.25 -11.64 -2.51
C GLN A 77 4.41 -11.55 -3.51
N LEU A 78 4.37 -10.57 -4.43
CA LEU A 78 5.44 -10.40 -5.41
C LEU A 78 6.75 -9.94 -4.78
N THR A 79 6.68 -9.03 -3.81
CA THR A 79 7.85 -8.59 -3.05
C THR A 79 8.43 -9.72 -2.21
N ASP A 80 7.59 -10.51 -1.53
CA ASP A 80 8.04 -11.69 -0.78
C ASP A 80 8.71 -12.73 -1.69
N ILE A 81 8.16 -12.98 -2.89
CA ILE A 81 8.79 -13.85 -3.89
C ILE A 81 10.18 -13.31 -4.28
N LEU A 82 10.27 -12.02 -4.63
CA LEU A 82 11.54 -11.39 -5.00
C LEU A 82 12.57 -11.48 -3.87
N GLU A 83 12.16 -11.21 -2.62
CA GLU A 83 13.01 -11.27 -1.43
C GLU A 83 13.59 -12.68 -1.17
N ASN A 84 12.89 -13.74 -1.61
CA ASN A 84 13.28 -15.13 -1.38
C ASN A 84 13.87 -15.83 -2.63
N MET A 85 13.95 -15.14 -3.78
CA MET A 85 14.55 -15.67 -4.99
C MET A 85 16.08 -15.76 -4.91
N LYS A 86 16.65 -16.77 -5.58
CA LYS A 86 18.11 -17.04 -5.55
C LYS A 86 18.77 -17.02 -6.93
N GLU A 87 18.01 -17.25 -7.99
CA GLU A 87 18.52 -17.29 -9.37
C GLU A 87 18.52 -15.87 -9.96
N ALA A 88 19.68 -15.40 -10.41
CA ALA A 88 19.86 -13.99 -10.81
C ALA A 88 18.96 -13.58 -11.99
N SER A 89 18.78 -14.45 -12.99
CA SER A 89 17.92 -14.14 -14.14
C SER A 89 16.44 -13.99 -13.77
N ASP A 90 15.99 -14.73 -12.75
CA ASP A 90 14.61 -14.68 -12.30
C ASP A 90 14.36 -13.45 -11.43
N VAL A 91 15.35 -13.08 -10.59
CA VAL A 91 15.35 -11.82 -9.83
C VAL A 91 15.18 -10.63 -10.77
N ASP A 92 16.01 -10.53 -11.81
CA ASP A 92 15.94 -9.43 -12.79
C ASP A 92 14.57 -9.35 -13.48
N TYR A 93 14.00 -10.51 -13.84
CA TYR A 93 12.69 -10.58 -14.46
C TYR A 93 11.58 -10.09 -13.51
N VAL A 94 11.56 -10.58 -12.27
CA VAL A 94 10.54 -10.23 -11.28
C VAL A 94 10.66 -8.77 -10.84
N GLU A 95 11.88 -8.27 -10.63
CA GLU A 95 12.12 -6.87 -10.30
C GLU A 95 11.54 -5.94 -11.38
N LYS A 96 11.78 -6.25 -12.66
CA LYS A 96 11.19 -5.50 -13.77
C LYS A 96 9.65 -5.50 -13.74
N ARG A 97 9.03 -6.63 -13.39
CA ARG A 97 7.56 -6.73 -13.27
C ARG A 97 7.03 -5.93 -12.08
N ILE A 98 7.76 -5.89 -10.97
CA ILE A 98 7.42 -5.07 -9.80
C ILE A 98 7.53 -3.58 -10.15
N GLN A 99 8.54 -3.17 -10.91
CA GLN A 99 8.65 -1.79 -11.40
C GLN A 99 7.51 -1.40 -12.36
N ASP A 100 7.08 -2.31 -13.25
CA ASP A 100 5.88 -2.08 -14.10
C ASP A 100 4.62 -1.87 -13.23
N ILE A 101 4.44 -2.69 -12.19
CA ILE A 101 3.31 -2.58 -11.25
C ILE A 101 3.37 -1.28 -10.45
N LYS A 102 4.56 -0.90 -9.95
CA LYS A 102 4.81 0.36 -9.26
C LYS A 102 4.31 1.52 -10.10
N GLN A 103 4.74 1.59 -11.36
CA GLN A 103 4.36 2.68 -12.27
C GLN A 103 2.84 2.72 -12.47
N PHE A 104 2.23 1.57 -12.76
CA PHE A 104 0.77 1.47 -12.93
C PHE A 104 -0.01 1.91 -11.69
N VAL A 105 0.41 1.49 -10.49
CA VAL A 105 -0.27 1.87 -9.24
C VAL A 105 -0.14 3.37 -8.99
N LEU A 106 1.06 3.94 -9.15
CA LEU A 106 1.32 5.36 -8.89
C LEU A 106 0.57 6.29 -9.86
N GLU A 107 0.30 5.84 -11.09
CA GLU A 107 -0.50 6.59 -12.07
C GLU A 107 -1.95 6.81 -11.62
N VAL A 108 -2.54 5.84 -10.92
CA VAL A 108 -3.97 5.86 -10.59
C VAL A 108 -4.26 6.27 -9.14
N ILE A 109 -3.34 6.00 -8.21
CA ILE A 109 -3.61 6.10 -6.77
C ILE A 109 -3.91 7.52 -6.30
N ARG A 110 -3.28 8.54 -6.88
CA ARG A 110 -3.51 9.95 -6.51
C ARG A 110 -4.94 10.40 -6.80
N SER A 111 -5.46 9.96 -7.95
CA SER A 111 -6.84 10.22 -8.33
C SER A 111 -7.83 9.55 -7.37
N GLU A 112 -7.48 8.35 -6.89
CA GLU A 112 -8.29 7.65 -5.90
C GLU A 112 -8.25 8.33 -4.53
N ILE A 113 -7.07 8.71 -4.03
CA ILE A 113 -6.91 9.45 -2.77
C ILE A 113 -7.80 10.70 -2.78
N LYS A 114 -7.79 11.44 -3.90
CA LYS A 114 -8.64 12.62 -4.05
C LYS A 114 -10.12 12.24 -4.01
N ARG A 115 -10.53 11.22 -4.77
CA ARG A 115 -11.93 10.78 -4.86
C ARG A 115 -12.48 10.35 -3.49
N VAL A 116 -11.75 9.49 -2.77
CA VAL A 116 -12.14 9.03 -1.44
C VAL A 116 -12.14 10.19 -0.44
N GLY A 117 -11.16 11.09 -0.53
CA GLY A 117 -11.12 12.31 0.29
C GLY A 117 -12.33 13.21 0.08
N ASP A 118 -12.70 13.46 -1.18
CA ASP A 118 -13.87 14.28 -1.52
C ASP A 118 -15.16 13.62 -0.99
N LEU A 119 -15.30 12.30 -1.14
CA LEU A 119 -16.43 11.52 -0.62
C LEU A 119 -16.55 11.60 0.90
N ALA A 120 -15.42 11.50 1.62
CA ALA A 120 -15.41 11.57 3.08
C ALA A 120 -15.74 12.98 3.58
N MET A 121 -15.16 14.01 2.96
CA MET A 121 -15.37 15.41 3.34
C MET A 121 -16.80 15.89 3.12
N SER A 122 -17.51 15.31 2.13
CA SER A 122 -18.89 15.68 1.82
C SER A 122 -19.92 15.13 2.81
N GLN A 123 -19.56 14.20 3.70
CA GLN A 123 -20.52 13.59 4.62
C GLN A 123 -20.74 14.45 5.87
N GLU A 124 -21.96 14.52 6.37
CA GLU A 124 -22.23 15.14 7.66
C GLU A 124 -21.97 14.17 8.82
N ASN A 125 -22.23 12.88 8.59
CA ASN A 125 -22.07 11.82 9.56
C ASN A 125 -20.59 11.65 9.99
N PRO A 126 -20.27 11.80 11.29
CA PRO A 126 -18.90 11.74 11.80
C PRO A 126 -18.27 10.36 11.65
N ASP A 127 -19.06 9.28 11.69
CA ASP A 127 -18.52 7.92 11.58
C ASP A 127 -18.07 7.63 10.15
N ILE A 128 -18.88 8.04 9.16
CA ILE A 128 -18.51 7.91 7.74
C ILE A 128 -17.28 8.76 7.42
N LYS A 129 -17.22 9.99 7.94
CA LYS A 129 -16.02 10.85 7.85
C LYS A 129 -14.78 10.17 8.42
N THR A 130 -14.92 9.53 9.58
CA THR A 130 -13.82 8.86 10.27
C THR A 130 -13.27 7.70 9.44
N VAL A 131 -14.15 6.80 8.97
CA VAL A 131 -13.76 5.68 8.10
C VAL A 131 -13.14 6.19 6.80
N GLY A 132 -13.74 7.19 6.15
CA GLY A 132 -13.18 7.79 4.95
C GLY A 132 -11.77 8.36 5.15
N ASN A 133 -11.52 9.04 6.27
CA ASN A 133 -10.19 9.57 6.60
C ASN A 133 -9.15 8.47 6.86
N LEU A 134 -9.54 7.37 7.52
CA LEU A 134 -8.68 6.21 7.72
C LEU A 134 -8.24 5.61 6.37
N ILE A 135 -9.20 5.45 5.45
CA ILE A 135 -8.94 4.93 4.10
C ILE A 135 -8.00 5.86 3.33
N VAL A 136 -8.25 7.19 3.35
CA VAL A 136 -7.38 8.18 2.69
C VAL A 136 -5.95 8.12 3.22
N ASN A 137 -5.79 8.00 4.54
CA ASN A 137 -4.47 7.92 5.16
C ASN A 137 -3.74 6.64 4.76
N GLU A 138 -4.44 5.51 4.72
CA GLU A 138 -3.83 4.25 4.30
C GLU A 138 -3.50 4.23 2.81
N LEU A 139 -4.34 4.83 1.95
CA LEU A 139 -4.01 5.02 0.53
C LEU A 139 -2.72 5.84 0.35
N ARG A 140 -2.47 6.85 1.19
CA ARG A 140 -1.21 7.62 1.17
C ARG A 140 -0.02 6.80 1.68
N VAL A 141 -0.23 5.95 2.68
CA VAL A 141 0.81 5.00 3.16
C VAL A 141 1.14 4.01 2.06
N PHE A 142 0.14 3.43 1.41
CA PHE A 142 0.29 2.52 0.28
C PHE A 142 0.97 3.20 -0.93
N GLU A 143 0.61 4.45 -1.26
CA GLU A 143 1.30 5.26 -2.28
C GLU A 143 2.80 5.40 -1.96
N ARG A 144 3.12 5.83 -0.74
CA ARG A 144 4.51 6.01 -0.31
C ARG A 144 5.30 4.71 -0.36
N ASN A 145 4.73 3.62 0.13
CA ASN A 145 5.39 2.31 0.14
C ASN A 145 5.60 1.80 -1.28
N THR A 146 4.60 1.98 -2.17
CA THR A 146 4.73 1.69 -3.61
C THR A 146 5.82 2.54 -4.26
N GLY A 147 5.93 3.82 -3.89
CA GLY A 147 6.99 4.71 -4.35
C GLY A 147 8.40 4.24 -3.99
N ASN A 148 8.54 3.49 -2.90
CA ASN A 148 9.80 2.95 -2.39
C ASN A 148 10.14 1.54 -2.90
N LEU A 149 9.28 0.94 -3.74
CA LEU A 149 9.58 -0.31 -4.47
C LEU A 149 10.76 -0.15 -5.42
#